data_AF-A0A453IHI3-F1
#
_entry.id   AF-A0A453IHI3-F1
#
_cell.length_a   1.000
_cell.length_b   1.000
_cell.length_c   1.000
_cell.angle_alpha   90.00
_cell.angle_beta   90.00
_cell.angle_gamma   90.00
#
_symmetry.space_group_name_H-M   'P 1'
#
loop_
_entity.id
_entity.type
_entity.pdbx_description
1 polymer ?
#
loop_
_entity_poly.entity_id
_entity_poly.type
_entity_poly.pdbx_seq_one_letter_code
_entity_poly.pdbx_strand_id
1 'polypeptide(L)'
;ASTSAVAPCRTTTWYHGGTNFGRSSGGPFISTSYDYDAPIDEYGLVRQPKWGHLRDVHKAIKMCEPALIATDPSYMSLGQNAEAHVYKAGSLCAAFLANIDNQSDKTVTFNGKAYKLPAWSVSILPDCKNVVLNTAQINSQVASTQMRNLGFSTQASDGSSVEAELASSTWSYAVEPVGITKENAMTKPGLMEQINTTADASDFLWYSTSIIVAGDEPYLNGSQSNLLVNSLGHVLQVFVNGKFAGSSKGSATSSLISLTTPVTLVPGKNKIDLLSATVGLTNYGAFFDLVGAGITGPVKLTGPKGTLDLSSADWTYQIGLRGEDLHLYNPSEASPEWVSDNSYPTNNPLTWYKSKFTTPAGDDPVAIDFTGMGKGEAWVNGQSIGRYWPTNIAPQSGCVNSCNYRGPYSASKCQKKCGQPSQILYHVPRSFLQPGSNDIVLFEQFGGDPSKISFTTKQTESVCAHVSEDHPDQIDSWISPQQKLQRSGPALRLECPKEGQVISSIKFASFGTPSGTCGSYSHGECSSSQALAVAQEACVGVSSCSVPVSAKNFGDPCRGVTKSLVVEAACS
;
A
#
# COMPACT_ATOMS: atom_id res chain seq x y z
N ALA A 1 -6.80 36.32 1.56
CA ALA A 1 -8.03 35.61 1.95
C ALA A 1 -7.82 35.10 3.38
N SER A 2 -8.35 35.85 4.33
CA SER A 2 -8.37 35.54 5.76
C SER A 2 -9.41 34.47 6.04
N THR A 3 -8.98 33.25 6.31
CA THR A 3 -9.83 32.24 6.95
C THR A 3 -9.35 32.04 8.38
N SER A 4 -9.83 32.92 9.25
CA SER A 4 -10.17 32.60 10.62
C SER A 4 -11.19 31.47 10.61
N ALA A 5 -10.70 30.23 10.67
CA ALA A 5 -11.50 29.07 11.00
C ALA A 5 -10.68 28.25 11.99
N VAL A 6 -10.91 28.52 13.28
CA VAL A 6 -10.65 27.55 14.33
C VAL A 6 -11.45 26.31 13.94
N ALA A 7 -10.81 25.31 13.34
CA ALA A 7 -11.39 23.99 13.24
C ALA A 7 -11.16 23.33 14.61
N PRO A 8 -12.17 23.18 15.48
CA PRO A 8 -11.99 22.66 16.84
C PRO A 8 -11.64 21.16 16.87
N CYS A 9 -11.73 20.46 15.73
CA CYS A 9 -11.39 19.04 15.63
C CYS A 9 -10.53 18.78 14.40
N ARG A 10 -9.44 18.03 14.58
CA ARG A 10 -8.64 17.45 13.51
C ARG A 10 -8.75 15.94 13.58
N THR A 11 -9.01 15.32 12.43
CA THR A 11 -9.02 13.87 12.26
C THR A 11 -7.90 13.46 11.31
N THR A 12 -7.16 12.42 11.66
CA THR A 12 -6.18 11.82 10.75
C THR A 12 -6.90 10.91 9.77
N THR A 13 -6.97 11.31 8.49
CA THR A 13 -7.48 10.47 7.41
C THR A 13 -6.30 9.91 6.62
N TRP A 14 -5.93 8.64 6.74
CA TRP A 14 -6.47 7.59 7.62
C TRP A 14 -5.56 7.29 8.82
N TYR A 15 -6.14 6.87 9.95
CA TYR A 15 -5.36 6.37 11.09
C TYR A 15 -4.94 4.90 10.91
N HIS A 16 -5.83 4.09 10.34
CA HIS A 16 -5.59 2.79 9.73
C HIS A 16 -6.35 2.78 8.41
N GLY A 17 -5.66 2.47 7.31
CA GLY A 17 -6.29 2.38 5.98
C GLY A 17 -6.78 0.98 5.66
N GLY A 18 -5.93 -0.03 5.83
CA GLY A 18 -6.28 -1.45 5.67
C GLY A 18 -6.26 -1.94 4.23
N THR A 19 -7.22 -2.80 3.88
CA THR A 19 -7.29 -3.52 2.60
C THR A 19 -8.71 -3.46 2.03
N ASN A 20 -8.82 -3.22 0.72
CA ASN A 20 -10.05 -3.33 -0.06
C ASN A 20 -10.31 -4.81 -0.41
N PHE A 21 -10.87 -5.57 0.54
CA PHE A 21 -11.25 -6.98 0.34
C PHE A 21 -12.44 -7.15 -0.62
N GLY A 22 -12.57 -8.33 -1.21
CA GLY A 22 -13.64 -8.61 -2.17
C GLY A 22 -13.48 -7.79 -3.46
N ARG A 23 -14.60 -7.64 -4.15
CA ARG A 23 -14.69 -6.85 -5.39
C ARG A 23 -15.50 -5.56 -5.26
N SER A 24 -16.36 -5.42 -4.26
CA SER A 24 -17.24 -4.26 -4.10
C SER A 24 -16.63 -3.12 -3.28
N SER A 25 -15.37 -3.21 -2.87
CA SER A 25 -14.64 -2.16 -2.16
C SER A 25 -13.69 -1.39 -3.09
N GLY A 26 -13.39 -0.13 -2.73
CA GLY A 26 -12.48 0.74 -3.44
C GLY A 26 -13.15 1.74 -4.40
N GLY A 27 -12.45 2.06 -5.48
CA GLY A 27 -12.86 2.97 -6.56
C GLY A 27 -12.18 2.54 -7.86
N PRO A 28 -12.32 3.27 -8.97
CA PRO A 28 -11.79 2.81 -10.24
C PRO A 28 -10.25 2.80 -10.14
N PHE A 29 -9.64 1.66 -10.45
CA PHE A 29 -8.18 1.46 -10.39
C PHE A 29 -7.51 1.71 -9.03
N ILE A 30 -8.27 1.75 -7.93
CA ILE A 30 -7.69 1.73 -6.59
C ILE A 30 -7.14 0.33 -6.32
N SER A 31 -5.93 0.25 -5.79
CA SER A 31 -5.30 -1.02 -5.41
C SER A 31 -6.05 -1.72 -4.29
N THR A 32 -5.85 -3.03 -4.17
CA THR A 32 -6.37 -3.81 -3.04
C THR A 32 -5.77 -3.35 -1.73
N SER A 33 -4.49 -2.99 -1.70
CA SER A 33 -3.89 -2.29 -0.56
C SER A 33 -4.47 -0.89 -0.43
N TYR A 34 -4.87 -0.53 0.79
CA TYR A 34 -5.27 0.82 1.18
C TYR A 34 -4.40 1.33 2.33
N ASP A 35 -3.11 0.95 2.36
CA ASP A 35 -2.14 1.28 3.42
C ASP A 35 -2.08 2.77 3.79
N TYR A 36 -2.19 3.65 2.78
CA TYR A 36 -2.23 5.12 2.91
C TYR A 36 -0.99 5.74 3.60
N ASP A 37 0.08 4.97 3.84
CA ASP A 37 1.16 5.32 4.77
C ASP A 37 0.60 5.72 6.15
N ALA A 38 -0.50 5.09 6.57
CA ALA A 38 -1.20 5.41 7.81
C ALA A 38 -0.35 5.08 9.06
N PRO A 39 -0.62 5.73 10.22
CA PRO A 39 0.03 5.41 11.50
C PRO A 39 -0.07 3.93 11.90
N ILE A 40 -1.14 3.25 11.51
CA ILE A 40 -1.26 1.80 11.55
C ILE A 40 -1.30 1.33 10.10
N ASP A 41 -0.33 0.49 9.71
CA ASP A 41 -0.20 0.04 8.33
C ASP A 41 -1.35 -0.88 7.87
N GLU A 42 -1.34 -1.28 6.60
CA GLU A 42 -2.33 -2.21 6.02
C GLU A 42 -2.59 -3.47 6.86
N TYR A 43 -1.55 -3.97 7.54
CA TYR A 43 -1.55 -5.25 8.25
C TYR A 43 -1.89 -5.10 9.74
N GLY A 44 -2.19 -3.88 10.20
CA GLY A 44 -2.48 -3.60 11.60
C GLY A 44 -1.24 -3.37 12.46
N LEU A 45 -0.04 -3.27 11.88
CA LEU A 45 1.18 -3.00 12.64
C LEU A 45 1.37 -1.49 12.84
N VAL A 46 1.93 -1.13 13.99
CA VAL A 46 2.27 0.26 14.31
C VAL A 46 3.40 0.75 13.40
N ARG A 47 3.12 1.75 12.56
CA ARG A 47 4.10 2.38 11.68
C ARG A 47 4.93 3.40 12.43
N GLN A 48 6.08 2.95 12.90
CA GLN A 48 7.07 3.81 13.51
C GLN A 48 7.96 4.51 12.47
N PRO A 49 8.35 5.79 12.68
CA PRO A 49 8.11 6.60 13.88
C PRO A 49 6.80 7.39 13.83
N LYS A 50 6.02 7.32 12.73
CA LYS A 50 4.85 8.18 12.49
C LYS A 50 3.84 8.10 13.62
N TRP A 51 3.46 6.89 14.02
CA TRP A 51 2.51 6.68 15.10
C TRP A 51 3.02 7.22 16.44
N GLY A 52 4.26 6.90 16.81
CA GLY A 52 4.85 7.35 18.08
C GLY A 52 4.99 8.87 18.15
N HIS A 53 5.42 9.50 17.06
CA HIS A 53 5.51 10.95 16.97
C HIS A 53 4.14 11.62 17.09
N LEU A 54 3.11 11.10 16.42
CA LEU A 54 1.75 11.62 16.54
C LEU A 54 1.17 11.40 17.95
N ARG A 55 1.43 10.26 18.58
CA ARG A 55 1.09 10.01 19.99
C ARG A 55 1.69 11.09 20.90
N ASP A 56 2.95 11.42 20.69
CA ASP A 56 3.65 12.41 21.52
C ASP A 56 3.13 13.83 21.22
N VAL A 57 2.79 14.15 19.97
CA VAL A 57 2.07 15.39 19.63
C VAL A 57 0.74 15.48 20.37
N HIS A 58 -0.06 14.40 20.41
CA HIS A 58 -1.32 14.38 21.14
C HIS A 58 -1.14 14.57 22.65
N LYS A 59 -0.13 13.92 23.25
CA LYS A 59 0.24 14.13 24.65
C LYS A 59 0.59 15.60 24.92
N ALA A 60 1.36 16.24 24.03
CA ALA A 60 1.74 17.65 24.18
C ALA A 60 0.52 18.59 24.08
N ILE A 61 -0.37 18.34 23.12
CA ILE A 61 -1.64 19.08 23.00
C ILE A 61 -2.50 18.89 24.24
N LYS A 62 -2.59 17.67 24.79
CA LYS A 62 -3.34 17.40 26.02
C LYS A 62 -2.78 18.12 27.24
N MET A 63 -1.46 18.31 27.33
CA MET A 63 -0.88 19.17 28.36
C MET A 63 -1.27 20.65 28.20
N CYS A 64 -1.44 21.12 26.96
CA CYS A 64 -1.88 22.49 26.67
C CYS A 64 -3.41 22.67 26.82
N GLU A 65 -4.19 21.60 26.86
CA GLU A 65 -5.67 21.60 26.82
C GLU A 65 -6.31 22.60 27.78
N PRO A 66 -5.92 22.70 29.07
CA PRO A 66 -6.54 23.66 29.99
C PRO A 66 -6.41 25.11 29.52
N ALA A 67 -5.29 25.49 28.90
CA ALA A 67 -5.10 26.83 28.37
C ALA A 67 -5.82 27.02 27.02
N LEU A 68 -5.81 25.98 26.16
CA LEU A 68 -6.44 26.00 24.83
C LEU A 68 -7.96 26.21 24.90
N ILE A 69 -8.63 25.62 25.90
CA ILE A 69 -10.09 25.74 26.05
C ILE A 69 -10.51 26.99 26.83
N ALA A 70 -9.58 27.66 27.51
CA ALA A 70 -9.87 28.80 28.37
C ALA A 70 -9.85 30.15 27.64
N THR A 71 -9.19 30.23 26.48
CA THR A 71 -9.03 31.48 25.72
C THR A 71 -8.67 31.21 24.27
N ASP A 72 -8.87 32.20 23.40
CA ASP A 72 -8.26 32.25 22.08
C ASP A 72 -6.76 32.61 22.15
N PRO A 73 -5.95 32.23 21.13
CA PRO A 73 -4.54 32.56 21.09
C PRO A 73 -4.29 34.04 20.73
N SER A 74 -3.32 34.66 21.39
CA SER A 74 -2.70 35.90 20.93
C SER A 74 -1.51 35.60 20.02
N TYR A 75 -1.46 36.25 18.86
CA TYR A 75 -0.32 36.19 17.94
C TYR A 75 0.82 37.13 18.39
N MET A 76 2.06 36.68 18.19
CA MET A 76 3.27 37.47 18.39
C MET A 76 4.30 37.12 17.32
N SER A 77 4.88 38.13 16.66
CA SER A 77 6.03 37.93 15.77
C SER A 77 7.30 37.68 16.59
N LEU A 78 8.08 36.67 16.21
CA LEU A 78 9.38 36.36 16.79
C LEU A 78 10.55 36.72 15.85
N GLY A 79 10.24 37.34 14.71
CA GLY A 79 11.18 37.65 13.64
C GLY A 79 10.65 37.23 12.26
N GLN A 80 11.50 37.33 11.24
CA GLN A 80 11.12 36.93 9.89
C GLN A 80 10.85 35.42 9.82
N ASN A 81 9.67 35.03 9.33
CA ASN A 81 9.20 33.63 9.24
C ASN A 81 9.28 32.87 10.58
N ALA A 82 9.07 33.57 11.70
CA ALA A 82 8.97 32.97 13.02
C ALA A 82 7.86 33.65 13.83
N GLU A 83 7.01 32.86 14.46
CA GLU A 83 5.81 33.35 15.16
C GLU A 83 5.55 32.57 16.45
N ALA A 84 4.79 33.19 17.35
CA ALA A 84 4.26 32.57 18.56
C ALA A 84 2.74 32.73 18.61
N HIS A 85 2.06 31.63 18.94
CA HIS A 85 0.66 31.65 19.35
C HIS A 85 0.57 31.32 20.83
N VAL A 86 0.07 32.25 21.63
CA VAL A 86 0.06 32.16 23.09
C VAL A 86 -1.36 32.14 23.62
N TYR A 87 -1.71 31.09 24.36
CA TYR A 87 -2.97 30.93 25.08
C TYR A 87 -2.70 31.25 26.55
N LYS A 88 -3.23 32.37 27.04
CA LYS A 88 -3.00 32.82 28.43
C LYS A 88 -4.31 33.25 29.09
N ALA A 89 -4.70 32.54 30.14
CA ALA A 89 -5.89 32.81 30.94
C ALA A 89 -5.57 32.65 32.43
N GLY A 90 -5.49 33.75 33.18
CA GLY A 90 -5.06 33.74 34.58
C GLY A 90 -3.65 33.15 34.74
N SER A 91 -3.54 32.05 35.49
CA SER A 91 -2.27 31.31 35.68
C SER A 91 -1.99 30.26 34.60
N LEU A 92 -2.96 29.94 33.73
CA LEU A 92 -2.79 28.98 32.64
C LEU A 92 -2.05 29.66 31.49
N CYS A 93 -1.03 29.00 30.94
CA CYS A 93 -0.27 29.52 29.81
C CYS A 93 0.25 28.38 28.94
N ALA A 94 -0.14 28.33 27.66
CA ALA A 94 0.47 27.48 26.65
C ALA A 94 0.95 28.31 25.46
N ALA A 95 2.09 27.95 24.88
CA ALA A 95 2.64 28.63 23.71
C ALA A 95 3.08 27.66 22.62
N PHE A 96 2.90 28.06 21.37
CA PHE A 96 3.36 27.36 20.17
C PHE A 96 4.30 28.29 19.42
N LEU A 97 5.59 27.95 19.37
CA LEU A 97 6.61 28.74 18.67
C LEU A 97 6.90 28.06 17.32
N ALA A 98 6.54 28.71 16.22
CA ALA A 98 6.65 28.17 14.88
C ALA A 98 7.79 28.83 14.10
N ASN A 99 8.57 28.00 13.41
CA ASN A 99 9.46 28.42 12.33
C ASN A 99 8.87 27.95 11.01
N ILE A 100 8.31 28.89 10.24
CA ILE A 100 7.68 28.63 8.94
C ILE A 100 8.68 28.69 7.78
N ASP A 101 9.95 28.94 8.07
CA ASP A 101 11.05 28.84 7.10
C ASP A 101 11.28 27.37 6.73
N ASN A 102 11.35 27.05 5.44
CA ASN A 102 11.54 25.68 4.98
C ASN A 102 13.01 25.33 4.71
N GLN A 103 13.95 26.27 4.86
CA GLN A 103 15.37 26.04 4.62
C GLN A 103 16.18 26.07 5.91
N SER A 104 15.95 27.08 6.76
CA SER A 104 16.88 27.41 7.84
C SER A 104 16.28 27.26 9.24
N ASP A 105 17.05 26.62 10.10
CA ASP A 105 16.79 26.58 11.55
C ASP A 105 16.98 27.99 12.13
N LYS A 106 16.24 28.31 13.20
CA LYS A 106 16.25 29.65 13.82
C LYS A 106 16.42 29.59 15.32
N THR A 107 17.08 30.58 15.88
CA THR A 107 17.03 30.85 17.32
C THR A 107 16.18 32.09 17.55
N VAL A 108 15.14 31.96 18.35
CA VAL A 108 14.18 33.04 18.65
C VAL A 108 14.17 33.33 20.14
N THR A 109 13.84 34.58 20.51
CA THR A 109 13.67 34.97 21.91
C THR A 109 12.19 35.05 22.25
N PHE A 110 11.75 34.27 23.23
CA PHE A 110 10.38 34.29 23.75
C PHE A 110 10.41 34.35 25.28
N ASN A 111 9.70 35.30 25.88
CA ASN A 111 9.71 35.54 27.33
C ASN A 111 11.13 35.65 27.92
N GLY A 112 12.06 36.29 27.20
CA GLY A 112 13.45 36.48 27.64
C GLY A 112 14.36 35.25 27.54
N LYS A 113 13.87 34.12 27.02
CA LYS A 113 14.66 32.89 26.81
C LYS A 113 14.83 32.60 25.32
N ALA A 114 16.00 32.10 24.94
CA ALA A 114 16.29 31.67 23.58
C ALA A 114 15.76 30.24 23.33
N TYR A 115 15.16 30.02 22.17
CA TYR A 115 14.66 28.72 21.72
C TYR A 115 15.17 28.44 20.30
N LYS A 116 15.78 27.27 20.10
CA LYS A 116 16.13 26.77 18.77
C LYS A 116 14.90 26.10 18.14
N LEU A 117 14.58 26.49 16.92
CA LEU A 117 13.46 25.99 16.13
C LEU A 117 14.00 25.44 14.80
N PRO A 118 13.99 24.12 14.59
CA PRO A 118 14.29 23.55 13.27
C PRO A 118 13.42 24.17 12.17
N ALA A 119 13.92 24.20 10.93
CA ALA A 119 13.14 24.63 9.79
C ALA A 119 11.83 23.82 9.68
N TRP A 120 10.74 24.50 9.35
CA TRP A 120 9.41 23.93 9.15
C TRP A 120 8.91 23.15 10.38
N SER A 121 8.98 23.76 11.56
CA SER A 121 8.64 23.10 12.82
C SER A 121 7.90 24.00 13.80
N VAL A 122 7.24 23.36 14.77
CA VAL A 122 6.59 24.02 15.91
C VAL A 122 7.10 23.40 17.20
N SER A 123 7.57 24.23 18.12
CA SER A 123 7.84 23.86 19.51
C SER A 123 6.63 24.14 20.39
N ILE A 124 6.23 23.16 21.21
CA ILE A 124 5.06 23.21 22.08
C ILE A 124 5.50 23.40 23.54
N LEU A 125 4.98 24.44 24.19
CA LEU A 125 5.29 24.82 25.56
C LEU A 125 4.02 24.90 26.41
N PRO A 126 3.63 23.83 27.13
CA PRO A 126 2.39 23.80 27.93
C PRO A 126 2.38 24.74 29.15
N ASP A 127 3.51 25.36 29.45
CA ASP A 127 3.70 26.33 30.55
C ASP A 127 4.31 27.66 30.07
N CYS A 128 4.39 27.88 28.74
CA CYS A 128 5.06 29.01 28.09
C CYS A 128 6.57 29.15 28.39
N LYS A 129 7.24 28.10 28.92
CA LYS A 129 8.65 28.15 29.35
C LYS A 129 9.50 26.96 28.88
N ASN A 130 8.92 25.77 28.88
CA ASN A 130 9.63 24.53 28.60
C ASN A 130 9.08 23.87 27.35
N VAL A 131 9.98 23.55 26.42
CA VAL A 131 9.62 22.78 25.21
C VAL A 131 9.48 21.32 25.60
N VAL A 132 8.27 20.78 25.46
CA VAL A 132 8.01 19.35 25.72
C VAL A 132 8.02 18.52 24.44
N LEU A 133 7.89 19.18 23.29
CA LEU A 133 7.92 18.58 21.97
C LEU A 133 8.25 19.64 20.91
N ASN A 134 9.02 19.26 19.90
CA ASN A 134 9.11 19.97 18.64
C ASN A 134 8.73 19.03 17.49
N THR A 135 7.96 19.52 16.52
CA THR A 135 7.40 18.66 15.45
C THR A 135 8.43 18.07 14.49
N ALA A 136 9.67 18.59 14.46
CA ALA A 136 10.77 18.09 13.63
C ALA A 136 11.81 17.28 14.43
N GLN A 137 11.68 17.19 15.75
CA GLN A 137 12.57 16.45 16.64
C GLN A 137 11.86 15.18 17.11
N ILE A 138 12.13 14.07 16.43
CA ILE A 138 11.40 12.81 16.58
C ILE A 138 12.08 11.96 17.65
N ASN A 139 11.44 11.83 18.81
CA ASN A 139 11.92 11.04 19.94
C ASN A 139 11.52 9.56 19.87
N SER A 140 10.58 9.20 19.00
CA SER A 140 10.12 7.83 18.81
C SER A 140 11.09 7.03 17.94
N GLN A 141 11.31 5.76 18.30
CA GLN A 141 12.06 4.83 17.48
C GLN A 141 11.43 4.64 16.11
N VAL A 142 12.20 4.10 15.17
CA VAL A 142 11.81 3.59 13.86
C VAL A 142 11.82 2.07 13.92
N ALA A 143 10.84 1.41 13.32
CA ALA A 143 10.84 -0.03 13.13
C ALA A 143 11.04 -0.33 11.64
N SER A 144 12.13 -1.01 11.30
CA SER A 144 12.32 -1.56 9.96
C SER A 144 11.50 -2.84 9.85
N THR A 145 10.56 -2.88 8.91
CA THR A 145 9.75 -4.07 8.64
C THR A 145 10.15 -4.68 7.32
N GLN A 146 10.22 -6.01 7.27
CA GLN A 146 10.44 -6.77 6.04
C GLN A 146 9.32 -7.79 5.84
N MET A 147 9.14 -8.19 4.58
CA MET A 147 8.27 -9.28 4.19
C MET A 147 9.17 -10.48 3.97
N ARG A 148 9.10 -11.46 4.89
CA ARG A 148 9.93 -12.65 4.83
C ARG A 148 9.20 -13.74 4.06
N ASN A 149 9.79 -14.18 2.94
CA ASN A 149 9.28 -15.30 2.17
C ASN A 149 9.38 -16.59 2.99
N LEU A 150 8.30 -17.37 3.01
CA LEU A 150 8.24 -18.68 3.63
C LEU A 150 8.76 -19.72 2.63
N GLY A 151 9.74 -20.51 3.05
CA GLY A 151 10.31 -21.57 2.22
C GLY A 151 9.32 -22.71 2.01
N PHE A 152 9.08 -23.09 0.75
CA PHE A 152 8.39 -24.33 0.40
C PHE A 152 9.37 -25.51 0.43
N SER A 153 8.86 -26.72 0.68
CA SER A 153 9.69 -27.91 0.53
C SER A 153 10.13 -28.08 -0.93
N THR A 154 11.43 -28.12 -1.17
CA THR A 154 12.02 -28.85 -2.30
C THR A 154 12.88 -29.95 -1.70
N GLN A 155 12.72 -31.19 -2.19
CA GLN A 155 13.66 -32.23 -1.80
C GLN A 155 15.04 -31.85 -2.34
N ALA A 156 15.95 -31.46 -1.44
CA ALA A 156 17.35 -31.26 -1.76
C ALA A 156 17.98 -32.64 -2.07
N SER A 157 18.75 -32.71 -3.16
CA SER A 157 19.46 -33.92 -3.60
C SER A 157 20.57 -34.39 -2.65
N ASP A 158 20.82 -33.67 -1.54
CA ASP A 158 21.94 -33.91 -0.62
C ASP A 158 21.49 -34.29 0.81
N GLY A 159 20.23 -34.70 0.99
CA GLY A 159 19.76 -35.30 2.24
C GLY A 159 19.72 -34.39 3.48
N SER A 160 20.03 -33.09 3.37
CA SER A 160 19.76 -32.12 4.43
C SER A 160 18.32 -31.60 4.32
N SER A 161 17.50 -31.89 5.34
CA SER A 161 16.13 -31.40 5.43
C SER A 161 16.15 -29.99 6.00
N VAL A 162 15.91 -28.98 5.15
CA VAL A 162 15.35 -27.72 5.66
C VAL A 162 13.89 -28.03 5.99
N GLU A 163 13.51 -27.92 7.26
CA GLU A 163 12.10 -28.01 7.66
C GLU A 163 11.31 -26.99 6.85
N ALA A 164 10.44 -27.46 5.96
CA ALA A 164 9.62 -26.58 5.14
C ALA A 164 8.65 -25.83 6.04
N GLU A 165 8.78 -24.50 6.09
CA GLU A 165 7.88 -23.64 6.87
C GLU A 165 6.46 -23.64 6.29
N LEU A 166 6.32 -24.00 5.00
CA LEU A 166 5.04 -24.17 4.34
C LEU A 166 5.04 -25.42 3.44
N ALA A 167 4.13 -26.36 3.74
CA ALA A 167 3.74 -27.39 2.78
C ALA A 167 2.64 -26.83 1.84
N SER A 168 2.81 -27.04 0.54
CA SER A 168 1.81 -26.73 -0.49
C SER A 168 1.53 -27.97 -1.34
N SER A 169 0.28 -28.12 -1.78
CA SER A 169 -0.12 -29.14 -2.74
C SER A 169 0.20 -28.71 -4.17
N THR A 170 0.12 -29.65 -5.11
CA THR A 170 0.10 -29.35 -6.55
C THR A 170 -1.15 -28.55 -6.91
N TRP A 171 -1.04 -27.75 -7.97
CA TRP A 171 -2.15 -26.96 -8.47
C TRP A 171 -3.12 -27.83 -9.28
N SER A 172 -4.41 -27.71 -9.00
CA SER A 172 -5.48 -28.10 -9.91
C SER A 172 -5.95 -26.88 -10.70
N TYR A 173 -6.54 -27.10 -11.86
CA TYR A 173 -7.00 -26.01 -12.72
C TYR A 173 -8.36 -26.29 -13.34
N ALA A 174 -9.06 -25.23 -13.75
CA ALA A 174 -10.24 -25.30 -14.61
C ALA A 174 -10.13 -24.18 -15.65
N VAL A 175 -10.30 -24.52 -16.93
CA VAL A 175 -10.24 -23.53 -18.02
C VAL A 175 -11.60 -22.85 -18.13
N GLU A 176 -11.62 -21.53 -17.98
CA GLU A 176 -12.84 -20.75 -18.12
C GLU A 176 -13.20 -20.65 -19.62
N PRO A 177 -14.42 -21.07 -20.02
CA PRO A 177 -14.84 -21.07 -21.41
C PRO A 177 -14.95 -19.65 -21.98
N VAL A 178 -14.58 -19.50 -23.26
CA VAL A 178 -14.68 -18.21 -23.97
C VAL A 178 -16.10 -17.97 -24.45
N GLY A 179 -16.65 -16.81 -24.09
CA GLY A 179 -17.95 -16.32 -24.56
C GLY A 179 -19.15 -16.86 -23.77
N ILE A 180 -20.31 -16.88 -24.44
CA ILE A 180 -21.59 -17.21 -23.82
C ILE A 180 -21.72 -18.71 -23.54
N THR A 181 -21.97 -19.07 -22.28
CA THR A 181 -22.25 -20.42 -21.79
C THR A 181 -23.59 -20.54 -21.06
N LYS A 182 -24.19 -19.43 -20.62
CA LYS A 182 -25.50 -19.43 -19.97
C LYS A 182 -26.63 -19.63 -20.97
N GLU A 183 -27.59 -20.48 -20.61
CA GLU A 183 -28.82 -20.70 -21.40
C GLU A 183 -29.75 -19.48 -21.37
N ASN A 184 -29.75 -18.72 -20.26
CA ASN A 184 -30.55 -17.51 -20.09
C ASN A 184 -29.81 -16.23 -20.53
N ALA A 185 -28.83 -16.35 -21.42
CA ALA A 185 -28.15 -15.20 -22.00
C ALA A 185 -29.13 -14.32 -22.79
N MET A 186 -28.93 -13.01 -22.71
CA MET A 186 -29.86 -12.03 -23.30
C MET A 186 -29.33 -11.51 -24.63
N THR A 187 -30.17 -11.45 -25.66
CA THR A 187 -29.82 -10.83 -26.95
C THR A 187 -30.55 -9.48 -27.10
N LYS A 188 -29.81 -8.45 -27.49
CA LYS A 188 -30.35 -7.11 -27.78
C LYS A 188 -29.70 -6.54 -29.04
N PRO A 189 -30.44 -5.72 -29.82
CA PRO A 189 -29.85 -4.95 -30.89
C PRO A 189 -28.98 -3.83 -30.30
N GLY A 190 -27.75 -3.74 -30.77
CA GLY A 190 -26.78 -2.73 -30.36
C GLY A 190 -26.08 -3.03 -29.04
N LEU A 191 -25.15 -2.13 -28.68
CA LEU A 191 -24.25 -2.29 -27.53
C LEU A 191 -24.86 -1.77 -26.22
N MET A 192 -24.87 -2.60 -25.17
CA MET A 192 -25.31 -2.23 -23.83
C MET A 192 -24.16 -1.77 -22.92
N GLU A 193 -24.40 -0.71 -22.15
CA GLU A 193 -23.48 -0.23 -21.11
C GLU A 193 -23.39 -1.24 -19.95
N GLN A 194 -22.20 -1.42 -19.39
CA GLN A 194 -21.92 -2.54 -18.50
C GLN A 194 -22.55 -2.41 -17.12
N ILE A 195 -22.48 -1.24 -16.46
CA ILE A 195 -22.99 -1.05 -15.09
C ILE A 195 -24.50 -1.30 -15.05
N ASN A 196 -25.24 -0.74 -16.00
CA ASN A 196 -26.68 -0.92 -16.13
C ASN A 196 -27.05 -2.39 -16.43
N THR A 197 -26.20 -3.11 -17.16
CA THR A 197 -26.45 -4.51 -17.51
C THR A 197 -26.14 -5.46 -16.35
N THR A 198 -25.00 -5.27 -15.67
CA THR A 198 -24.55 -6.18 -14.61
C THR A 198 -25.13 -5.83 -13.24
N ALA A 199 -25.59 -4.60 -13.04
CA ALA A 199 -25.90 -4.03 -11.72
C ALA A 199 -24.75 -4.26 -10.70
N ASP A 200 -23.50 -4.24 -11.20
CA ASP A 200 -22.28 -4.57 -10.46
C ASP A 200 -22.28 -5.96 -9.78
N ALA A 201 -23.09 -6.92 -10.28
CA ALA A 201 -23.13 -8.28 -9.74
C ALA A 201 -21.83 -9.07 -10.02
N SER A 202 -21.10 -8.72 -11.08
CA SER A 202 -19.78 -9.25 -11.42
C SER A 202 -18.94 -8.14 -12.07
N ASP A 203 -17.62 -8.26 -11.96
CA ASP A 203 -16.70 -7.39 -12.71
C ASP A 203 -16.81 -7.63 -14.22
N PHE A 204 -17.31 -8.80 -14.64
CA PHE A 204 -17.21 -9.30 -16.01
C PHE A 204 -18.55 -9.21 -16.75
N LEU A 205 -18.49 -8.74 -18.00
CA LEU A 205 -19.59 -8.83 -18.96
C LEU A 205 -19.07 -9.29 -20.32
N TRP A 206 -19.62 -10.41 -20.80
CA TRP A 206 -19.38 -10.89 -22.14
C TRP A 206 -20.32 -10.21 -23.14
N TYR A 207 -19.76 -9.80 -24.28
CA TYR A 207 -20.46 -9.29 -25.45
C TYR A 207 -20.14 -10.24 -26.61
N SER A 208 -21.13 -10.92 -27.16
CA SER A 208 -20.94 -11.89 -28.23
C SER A 208 -21.77 -11.57 -29.46
N THR A 209 -21.16 -11.58 -30.63
CA THR A 209 -21.87 -11.48 -31.91
C THR A 209 -21.28 -12.46 -32.93
N SER A 210 -21.95 -12.62 -34.06
CA SER A 210 -21.47 -13.47 -35.15
C SER A 210 -21.72 -12.82 -36.50
N ILE A 211 -20.77 -13.02 -37.41
CA ILE A 211 -20.85 -12.56 -38.80
C ILE A 211 -20.66 -13.72 -39.76
N ILE A 212 -21.27 -13.65 -40.93
CA ILE A 212 -21.03 -14.59 -42.02
C ILE A 212 -20.11 -13.90 -43.03
N VAL A 213 -19.01 -14.55 -43.38
CA VAL A 213 -18.00 -14.02 -44.30
C VAL A 213 -18.00 -14.83 -45.59
N ALA A 214 -18.26 -14.18 -46.72
CA ALA A 214 -18.20 -14.81 -48.04
C ALA A 214 -16.76 -14.92 -48.59
N GLY A 215 -15.85 -14.04 -48.15
CA GLY A 215 -14.41 -14.08 -48.48
C GLY A 215 -13.93 -12.96 -49.41
N ASP A 216 -14.84 -12.23 -50.06
CA ASP A 216 -14.56 -11.09 -50.96
C ASP A 216 -14.97 -9.73 -50.36
N GLU A 217 -15.28 -9.73 -49.06
CA GLU A 217 -15.80 -8.59 -48.33
C GLU A 217 -14.84 -7.39 -48.33
N PRO A 218 -15.34 -6.14 -48.44
CA PRO A 218 -14.51 -4.95 -48.58
C PRO A 218 -13.67 -4.65 -47.31
N TYR A 219 -14.10 -5.15 -46.16
CA TYR A 219 -13.38 -5.03 -44.89
C TYR A 219 -12.29 -6.10 -44.67
N LEU A 220 -12.03 -6.95 -45.68
CA LEU A 220 -10.97 -7.95 -45.65
C LEU A 220 -9.73 -7.53 -46.47
N ASN A 221 -8.56 -7.93 -45.96
CA ASN A 221 -7.31 -8.05 -46.69
C ASN A 221 -6.93 -9.54 -46.77
N GLY A 222 -7.44 -10.23 -47.78
CA GLY A 222 -7.41 -11.70 -47.82
C GLY A 222 -8.35 -12.27 -46.75
N SER A 223 -7.81 -12.94 -45.73
CA SER A 223 -8.58 -13.42 -44.56
C SER A 223 -8.44 -12.52 -43.32
N GLN A 224 -7.64 -11.45 -43.40
CA GLN A 224 -7.37 -10.57 -42.26
C GLN A 224 -8.25 -9.33 -42.28
N SER A 225 -8.61 -8.83 -41.11
CA SER A 225 -9.26 -7.53 -40.91
C SER A 225 -8.71 -6.88 -39.65
N ASN A 226 -8.81 -5.56 -39.53
CA ASN A 226 -8.52 -4.87 -38.28
C ASN A 226 -9.83 -4.63 -37.51
N LEU A 227 -9.95 -5.23 -36.33
CA LEU A 227 -11.07 -5.01 -35.43
C LEU A 227 -10.76 -3.84 -34.49
N LEU A 228 -11.53 -2.76 -34.63
CA LEU A 228 -11.59 -1.64 -33.70
C LEU A 228 -12.69 -1.89 -32.67
N VAL A 229 -12.37 -1.74 -31.39
CA VAL A 229 -13.32 -1.79 -30.28
C VAL A 229 -13.08 -0.60 -29.36
N ASN A 230 -14.08 0.26 -29.23
CA ASN A 230 -14.09 1.34 -28.25
C ASN A 230 -14.93 0.97 -27.02
N SER A 231 -14.39 1.29 -25.85
CA SER A 231 -14.99 0.99 -24.56
C SER A 231 -14.78 2.16 -23.58
N LEU A 232 -15.74 2.37 -22.69
CA LEU A 232 -15.62 3.28 -21.56
C LEU A 232 -14.69 2.75 -20.46
N GLY A 233 -14.21 1.51 -20.59
CA GLY A 233 -13.29 0.85 -19.67
C GLY A 233 -13.89 -0.37 -18.99
N HIS A 234 -13.16 -1.03 -18.09
CA HIS A 234 -11.80 -0.68 -17.63
C HIS A 234 -10.73 -1.58 -18.24
N VAL A 235 -11.10 -2.80 -18.62
CA VAL A 235 -10.27 -3.79 -19.30
C VAL A 235 -11.10 -4.41 -20.42
N LEU A 236 -10.46 -4.67 -21.56
CA LEU A 236 -11.05 -5.32 -22.71
C LEU A 236 -10.16 -6.48 -23.15
N GLN A 237 -10.76 -7.65 -23.38
CA GLN A 237 -10.13 -8.78 -24.08
C GLN A 237 -10.99 -9.18 -25.27
N VAL A 238 -10.35 -9.45 -26.40
CA VAL A 238 -10.97 -9.80 -27.68
C VAL A 238 -10.66 -11.24 -28.02
N PHE A 239 -11.71 -12.00 -28.35
CA PHE A 239 -11.59 -13.36 -28.84
C PHE A 239 -12.34 -13.50 -30.17
N VAL A 240 -11.73 -14.20 -31.12
CA VAL A 240 -12.33 -14.51 -32.42
C VAL A 240 -12.27 -16.02 -32.63
N ASN A 241 -13.43 -16.63 -32.87
CA ASN A 241 -13.58 -18.08 -33.00
C ASN A 241 -12.95 -18.86 -31.83
N GLY A 242 -13.15 -18.36 -30.61
CA GLY A 242 -12.62 -18.95 -29.37
C GLY A 242 -11.12 -18.70 -29.11
N LYS A 243 -10.41 -17.99 -30.00
CA LYS A 243 -8.97 -17.70 -29.84
C LYS A 243 -8.75 -16.26 -29.41
N PHE A 244 -7.82 -16.05 -28.48
CA PHE A 244 -7.41 -14.71 -28.04
C PHE A 244 -6.80 -13.92 -29.20
N ALA A 245 -7.25 -12.68 -29.39
CA ALA A 245 -6.84 -11.80 -30.47
C ALA A 245 -6.22 -10.47 -29.98
N GLY A 246 -6.46 -10.08 -28.74
CA GLY A 246 -5.87 -8.86 -28.18
C GLY A 246 -6.50 -8.43 -26.87
N SER A 247 -5.83 -7.52 -26.17
CA SER A 247 -6.36 -6.91 -24.95
C SER A 247 -5.89 -5.47 -24.81
N SER A 248 -6.63 -4.68 -24.04
CA SER A 248 -6.28 -3.31 -23.67
C SER A 248 -6.89 -2.96 -22.32
N LYS A 249 -6.35 -1.92 -21.67
CA LYS A 249 -6.81 -1.43 -20.38
C LYS A 249 -6.78 0.09 -20.35
N GLY A 250 -7.67 0.68 -19.56
CA GLY A 250 -7.59 2.06 -19.15
C GLY A 250 -6.55 2.28 -18.04
N SER A 251 -6.63 3.44 -17.41
CA SER A 251 -5.82 3.85 -16.26
C SER A 251 -6.63 4.71 -15.29
N ALA A 252 -6.06 5.02 -14.13
CA ALA A 252 -6.71 5.87 -13.13
C ALA A 252 -7.01 7.30 -13.63
N THR A 253 -6.32 7.81 -14.66
CA THR A 253 -6.57 9.15 -15.23
C THR A 253 -7.60 9.13 -16.36
N SER A 254 -7.77 7.99 -17.03
CA SER A 254 -8.75 7.80 -18.08
C SER A 254 -9.02 6.31 -18.25
N SER A 255 -10.28 5.92 -18.06
CA SER A 255 -10.77 4.55 -18.23
C SER A 255 -10.96 4.14 -19.69
N LEU A 256 -11.02 5.11 -20.60
CA LEU A 256 -11.37 4.91 -22.00
C LEU A 256 -10.37 3.99 -22.72
N ILE A 257 -10.89 3.11 -23.56
CA ILE A 257 -10.14 2.17 -24.38
C ILE A 257 -10.53 2.34 -25.84
N SER A 258 -9.52 2.37 -26.72
CA SER A 258 -9.65 2.25 -28.17
C SER A 258 -8.65 1.22 -28.66
N LEU A 259 -9.07 -0.03 -28.81
CA LEU A 259 -8.22 -1.14 -29.25
C LEU A 259 -8.43 -1.43 -30.72
N THR A 260 -7.37 -1.37 -31.52
CA THR A 260 -7.34 -1.90 -32.89
C THR A 260 -6.42 -3.11 -32.92
N THR A 261 -6.97 -4.28 -33.23
CA THR A 261 -6.17 -5.51 -33.34
C THR A 261 -6.43 -6.24 -34.66
N PRO A 262 -5.40 -6.80 -35.32
CA PRO A 262 -5.60 -7.64 -36.48
C PRO A 262 -6.28 -8.96 -36.08
N VAL A 263 -7.32 -9.34 -36.81
CA VAL A 263 -8.07 -10.58 -36.63
C VAL A 263 -8.12 -11.37 -37.93
N THR A 264 -8.11 -12.70 -37.82
CA THR A 264 -8.29 -13.60 -38.97
C THR A 264 -9.70 -14.16 -38.96
N LEU A 265 -10.41 -13.94 -40.06
CA LEU A 265 -11.77 -14.44 -40.30
C LEU A 265 -11.71 -15.58 -41.32
N VAL A 266 -12.56 -16.59 -41.14
CA VAL A 266 -12.69 -17.73 -42.06
C VAL A 266 -13.96 -17.62 -42.90
N PRO A 267 -14.03 -18.22 -44.10
CA PRO A 267 -15.29 -18.31 -44.82
C PRO A 267 -16.39 -18.96 -43.98
N GLY A 268 -17.60 -18.41 -44.01
CA GLY A 268 -18.72 -18.84 -43.19
C GLY A 268 -18.83 -18.07 -41.86
N LYS A 269 -19.34 -18.75 -40.82
CA LYS A 269 -19.66 -18.11 -39.54
C LYS A 269 -18.40 -17.85 -38.72
N ASN A 270 -18.21 -16.60 -38.33
CA ASN A 270 -17.20 -16.16 -37.38
C ASN A 270 -17.86 -15.62 -36.13
N LYS A 271 -17.41 -16.07 -34.96
CA LYS A 271 -17.87 -15.59 -33.67
C LYS A 271 -16.86 -14.58 -33.11
N ILE A 272 -17.36 -13.45 -32.63
CA ILE A 272 -16.57 -12.42 -31.95
C ILE A 272 -17.08 -12.34 -30.52
N ASP A 273 -16.24 -12.70 -29.57
CA ASP A 273 -16.51 -12.65 -28.14
C ASP A 273 -15.61 -11.59 -27.50
N LEU A 274 -16.20 -10.57 -26.89
CA LEU A 274 -15.50 -9.49 -26.20
C LEU A 274 -15.79 -9.61 -24.70
N LEU A 275 -14.73 -9.69 -23.90
CA LEU A 275 -14.84 -9.66 -22.45
C LEU A 275 -14.49 -8.26 -21.95
N SER A 276 -15.47 -7.61 -21.35
CA SER A 276 -15.28 -6.34 -20.64
C SER A 276 -15.17 -6.62 -19.14
N ALA A 277 -14.22 -5.96 -18.47
CA ALA A 277 -14.10 -6.03 -17.01
C ALA A 277 -14.00 -4.65 -16.35
N THR A 278 -14.76 -4.42 -15.29
CA THR A 278 -14.61 -3.27 -14.40
C THR A 278 -13.48 -3.51 -13.39
N VAL A 279 -12.91 -2.44 -12.82
CA VAL A 279 -11.86 -2.49 -11.80
C VAL A 279 -12.22 -1.47 -10.73
N GLY A 280 -13.35 -1.70 -10.05
CA GLY A 280 -14.03 -0.70 -9.24
C GLY A 280 -14.81 0.33 -10.08
N LEU A 281 -15.74 1.02 -9.44
CA LEU A 281 -16.58 2.06 -10.05
C LEU A 281 -16.18 3.45 -9.57
N THR A 282 -16.40 4.47 -10.40
CA THR A 282 -16.14 5.88 -10.06
C THR A 282 -16.83 6.27 -8.75
N ASN A 283 -16.07 6.85 -7.83
CA ASN A 283 -16.51 7.11 -6.46
C ASN A 283 -16.30 8.57 -6.01
N TYR A 284 -15.84 9.46 -6.91
CA TYR A 284 -15.62 10.87 -6.62
C TYR A 284 -15.70 11.72 -7.91
N GLY A 285 -16.14 12.97 -7.78
CA GLY A 285 -16.31 13.93 -8.89
C GLY A 285 -17.76 14.36 -9.08
N ALA A 286 -18.00 15.42 -9.85
CA ALA A 286 -19.37 15.79 -10.19
C ALA A 286 -20.00 14.73 -11.10
N PHE A 287 -21.22 14.30 -10.79
CA PHE A 287 -21.98 13.32 -11.57
C PHE A 287 -21.23 11.98 -11.79
N PHE A 288 -20.43 11.54 -10.81
CA PHE A 288 -19.69 10.29 -10.92
C PHE A 288 -20.61 9.07 -11.10
N ASP A 289 -21.86 9.17 -10.65
CA ASP A 289 -22.93 8.18 -10.81
C ASP A 289 -23.40 8.02 -12.26
N LEU A 290 -23.14 9.01 -13.11
CA LEU A 290 -23.46 8.96 -14.54
C LEU A 290 -22.30 8.41 -15.40
N VAL A 291 -21.15 8.11 -14.79
CA VAL A 291 -19.98 7.58 -15.51
C VAL A 291 -20.20 6.09 -15.79
N GLY A 292 -20.49 5.77 -17.05
CA GLY A 292 -20.64 4.39 -17.52
C GLY A 292 -19.32 3.64 -17.69
N ALA A 293 -19.42 2.33 -17.90
CA ALA A 293 -18.34 1.42 -18.22
C ALA A 293 -18.72 0.46 -19.37
N GLY A 294 -17.74 -0.30 -19.84
CA GLY A 294 -17.94 -1.33 -20.85
C GLY A 294 -17.98 -0.82 -22.28
N ILE A 295 -18.34 -1.74 -23.17
CA ILE A 295 -18.22 -1.54 -24.62
C ILE A 295 -19.46 -0.82 -25.12
N THR A 296 -19.37 0.50 -25.26
CA THR A 296 -20.43 1.34 -25.86
C THR A 296 -20.16 1.68 -27.33
N GLY A 297 -19.05 1.17 -27.88
CA GLY A 297 -18.70 1.26 -29.29
C GLY A 297 -18.02 2.58 -29.68
N PRO A 298 -17.70 2.71 -30.98
CA PRO A 298 -18.01 1.76 -32.04
C PRO A 298 -17.22 0.43 -31.98
N VAL A 299 -17.77 -0.61 -32.61
CA VAL A 299 -17.10 -1.88 -32.90
C VAL A 299 -17.06 -2.07 -34.42
N LYS A 300 -15.88 -2.03 -35.04
CA LYS A 300 -15.74 -1.98 -36.51
C LYS A 300 -14.70 -2.97 -37.02
N LEU A 301 -15.03 -3.68 -38.10
CA LEU A 301 -14.07 -4.41 -38.91
C LEU A 301 -13.64 -3.54 -40.08
N THR A 302 -12.34 -3.35 -40.25
CA THR A 302 -11.77 -2.44 -41.25
C THR A 302 -10.77 -3.16 -42.12
N GLY A 303 -10.87 -2.92 -43.43
CA GLY A 303 -9.94 -3.42 -44.43
C GLY A 303 -9.63 -2.36 -45.48
N PRO A 304 -8.78 -2.68 -46.47
CA PRO A 304 -8.32 -1.71 -47.46
C PRO A 304 -9.42 -1.14 -48.34
N LYS A 305 -10.54 -1.87 -48.51
CA LYS A 305 -11.61 -1.54 -49.46
C LYS A 305 -12.90 -1.09 -48.78
N GLY A 306 -12.96 -1.04 -47.45
CA GLY A 306 -14.16 -0.65 -46.72
C GLY A 306 -14.16 -1.04 -45.24
N THR A 307 -15.31 -0.82 -44.61
CA THR A 307 -15.51 -1.02 -43.17
C THR A 307 -16.91 -1.58 -42.92
N LEU A 308 -17.01 -2.52 -41.99
CA LEU A 308 -18.27 -3.02 -41.44
C LEU A 308 -18.40 -2.56 -39.99
N ASP A 309 -19.49 -1.85 -39.67
CA ASP A 309 -19.81 -1.43 -38.31
C ASP A 309 -20.77 -2.43 -37.67
N LEU A 310 -20.32 -3.04 -36.57
CA LEU A 310 -21.06 -4.05 -35.80
C LEU A 310 -21.78 -3.45 -34.58
N SER A 311 -21.69 -2.12 -34.37
CA SER A 311 -22.21 -1.47 -33.17
C SER A 311 -23.73 -1.58 -33.02
N SER A 312 -24.45 -1.76 -34.12
CA SER A 312 -25.91 -1.92 -34.16
C SER A 312 -26.35 -3.36 -34.48
N ALA A 313 -25.42 -4.31 -34.54
CA ALA A 313 -25.74 -5.72 -34.73
C ALA A 313 -26.47 -6.30 -33.51
N ASP A 314 -27.01 -7.51 -33.65
CA ASP A 314 -27.49 -8.25 -32.48
C ASP A 314 -26.29 -8.74 -31.65
N TRP A 315 -26.30 -8.38 -30.37
CA TRP A 315 -25.31 -8.79 -29.38
C TRP A 315 -25.97 -9.63 -28.30
N THR A 316 -25.32 -10.73 -27.95
CA THR A 316 -25.71 -11.62 -26.85
C THR A 316 -24.80 -11.36 -25.65
N TYR A 317 -25.39 -11.28 -24.47
CA TYR A 317 -24.73 -10.86 -23.25
C TYR A 317 -24.77 -11.94 -22.18
N GLN A 318 -23.67 -12.05 -21.42
CA GLN A 318 -23.60 -12.86 -20.21
C GLN A 318 -22.92 -12.08 -19.10
N ILE A 319 -23.63 -11.92 -17.98
CA ILE A 319 -23.11 -11.34 -16.74
C ILE A 319 -22.26 -12.39 -16.04
N GLY A 320 -21.01 -12.06 -15.75
CA GLY A 320 -20.08 -12.90 -15.03
C GLY A 320 -19.51 -14.08 -15.83
N LEU A 321 -18.66 -14.82 -15.13
CA LEU A 321 -17.94 -15.98 -15.62
C LEU A 321 -18.67 -17.27 -15.26
N ARG A 322 -18.43 -18.34 -16.03
CA ARG A 322 -18.92 -19.68 -15.72
C ARG A 322 -18.41 -20.17 -14.37
N GLY A 323 -17.16 -19.90 -14.03
CA GLY A 323 -16.60 -20.26 -12.72
C GLY A 323 -17.23 -19.49 -11.55
N GLU A 324 -17.75 -18.27 -11.77
CA GLU A 324 -18.52 -17.54 -10.75
C GLU A 324 -19.88 -18.23 -10.51
N ASP A 325 -20.59 -18.62 -11.56
CA ASP A 325 -21.87 -19.34 -11.47
C ASP A 325 -21.75 -20.71 -10.80
N LEU A 326 -20.61 -21.38 -11.01
CA LEU A 326 -20.29 -22.66 -10.40
C LEU A 326 -19.68 -22.53 -9.01
N HIS A 327 -19.53 -21.30 -8.50
CA HIS A 327 -18.90 -20.97 -7.22
C HIS A 327 -17.54 -21.65 -7.04
N LEU A 328 -16.69 -21.68 -8.07
CA LEU A 328 -15.38 -22.34 -8.00
C LEU A 328 -14.48 -21.77 -6.89
N TYR A 329 -14.71 -20.52 -6.49
CA TYR A 329 -14.07 -19.86 -5.37
C TYR A 329 -14.41 -20.47 -4.00
N ASN A 330 -15.52 -21.19 -3.86
CA ASN A 330 -15.94 -21.86 -2.63
C ASN A 330 -15.38 -23.29 -2.58
N PRO A 331 -14.34 -23.56 -1.77
CA PRO A 331 -13.74 -24.89 -1.72
C PRO A 331 -14.65 -25.97 -1.14
N SER A 332 -15.75 -25.59 -0.47
CA SER A 332 -16.74 -26.51 0.10
C SER A 332 -17.66 -27.14 -0.96
N GLU A 333 -17.73 -26.54 -2.15
CA GLU A 333 -18.54 -27.02 -3.26
C GLU A 333 -17.67 -27.83 -4.23
N ALA A 334 -18.01 -29.11 -4.40
CA ALA A 334 -17.33 -29.96 -5.37
C ALA A 334 -17.78 -29.56 -6.79
N SER A 335 -16.80 -29.42 -7.70
CA SER A 335 -17.07 -29.13 -9.11
C SER A 335 -16.32 -30.12 -10.00
N PRO A 336 -16.96 -30.70 -11.03
CA PRO A 336 -16.31 -31.59 -11.99
C PRO A 336 -15.37 -30.86 -12.96
N GLU A 337 -15.36 -29.52 -12.97
CA GLU A 337 -14.50 -28.71 -13.84
C GLU A 337 -13.02 -28.76 -13.44
N TRP A 338 -12.74 -29.16 -12.19
CA TRP A 338 -11.36 -29.22 -11.69
C TRP A 338 -10.62 -30.41 -12.30
N VAL A 339 -9.53 -30.09 -12.98
CA VAL A 339 -8.54 -31.05 -13.47
C VAL A 339 -7.36 -31.07 -12.50
N SER A 340 -7.12 -32.24 -11.91
CA SER A 340 -5.92 -32.51 -11.09
C SER A 340 -4.90 -33.26 -11.94
N ASP A 341 -4.01 -32.51 -12.58
CA ASP A 341 -2.90 -33.03 -13.37
C ASP A 341 -1.58 -32.38 -12.92
N ASN A 342 -0.48 -33.12 -12.99
CA ASN A 342 0.86 -32.60 -12.73
C ASN A 342 1.27 -31.56 -13.78
N SER A 343 0.69 -31.61 -14.99
CA SER A 343 0.77 -30.53 -15.98
C SER A 343 -0.45 -29.62 -15.94
N TYR A 344 -0.36 -28.52 -15.18
CA TYR A 344 -1.31 -27.43 -15.26
C TYR A 344 -0.86 -26.37 -16.28
N PRO A 345 -1.79 -25.70 -16.97
CA PRO A 345 -1.47 -24.63 -17.89
C PRO A 345 -0.76 -23.48 -17.16
N THR A 346 0.18 -22.83 -17.84
CA THR A 346 0.79 -21.58 -17.38
C THR A 346 0.68 -20.56 -18.50
N ASN A 347 0.55 -19.28 -18.14
CA ASN A 347 0.36 -18.17 -19.08
C ASN A 347 -0.86 -18.31 -20.01
N ASN A 348 -1.82 -19.17 -19.65
CA ASN A 348 -3.10 -19.25 -20.33
C ASN A 348 -4.09 -18.28 -19.67
N PRO A 349 -4.74 -17.38 -20.44
CA PRO A 349 -5.75 -16.50 -19.90
C PRO A 349 -7.01 -17.30 -19.53
N LEU A 350 -7.86 -16.69 -18.69
CA LEU A 350 -9.13 -17.26 -18.28
C LEU A 350 -8.95 -18.66 -17.68
N THR A 351 -8.16 -18.76 -16.61
CA THR A 351 -7.90 -20.04 -15.92
C THR A 351 -8.14 -19.88 -14.42
N TRP A 352 -8.91 -20.79 -13.85
CA TRP A 352 -9.03 -20.95 -12.41
C TRP A 352 -7.95 -21.89 -11.92
N TYR A 353 -7.30 -21.55 -10.81
CA TYR A 353 -6.35 -22.42 -10.13
C TYR A 353 -6.80 -22.65 -8.69
N LYS A 354 -6.58 -23.87 -8.19
CA LYS A 354 -6.82 -24.25 -6.81
C LYS A 354 -5.63 -25.02 -6.26
N SER A 355 -5.23 -24.71 -5.04
CA SER A 355 -4.23 -25.48 -4.29
C SER A 355 -4.55 -25.44 -2.80
N LYS A 356 -3.73 -26.14 -2.01
CA LYS A 356 -3.77 -26.11 -0.56
C LYS A 356 -2.42 -25.73 0.01
N PHE A 357 -2.43 -24.97 1.09
CA PHE A 357 -1.24 -24.58 1.84
C PHE A 357 -1.45 -24.73 3.34
N THR A 358 -0.37 -24.90 4.09
CA THR A 358 -0.41 -24.97 5.55
C THR A 358 -0.40 -23.59 6.19
N THR A 359 -0.99 -23.42 7.37
CA THR A 359 -0.99 -22.12 8.06
C THR A 359 0.44 -21.73 8.47
N PRO A 360 0.93 -20.53 8.09
CA PRO A 360 2.23 -20.04 8.54
C PRO A 360 2.33 -20.03 10.07
N ALA A 361 3.49 -20.35 10.63
CA ALA A 361 3.69 -20.32 12.07
C ALA A 361 3.59 -18.90 12.66
N GLY A 362 3.36 -18.85 13.98
CA GLY A 362 3.30 -17.63 14.78
C GLY A 362 2.17 -16.67 14.40
N ASP A 363 2.30 -15.44 14.88
CA ASP A 363 1.20 -14.47 14.91
C ASP A 363 1.43 -13.30 13.93
N ASP A 364 2.54 -13.33 13.18
CA ASP A 364 2.91 -12.29 12.23
C ASP A 364 1.86 -12.15 11.12
N PRO A 365 1.54 -10.93 10.64
CA PRO A 365 0.63 -10.77 9.52
C PRO A 365 1.08 -11.53 8.27
N VAL A 366 0.14 -12.05 7.50
CA VAL A 366 0.39 -12.89 6.32
C VAL A 366 0.03 -12.12 5.05
N ALA A 367 0.84 -12.28 4.02
CA ALA A 367 0.50 -11.86 2.67
C ALA A 367 0.89 -12.93 1.65
N ILE A 368 0.20 -12.96 0.53
CA ILE A 368 0.58 -13.75 -0.65
C ILE A 368 1.27 -12.83 -1.64
N ASP A 369 2.43 -13.24 -2.12
CA ASP A 369 3.12 -12.61 -3.25
C ASP A 369 2.62 -13.23 -4.55
N PHE A 370 1.90 -12.44 -5.34
CA PHE A 370 1.38 -12.85 -6.65
C PHE A 370 2.36 -12.56 -7.79
N THR A 371 3.64 -12.32 -7.51
CA THR A 371 4.69 -12.21 -8.54
C THR A 371 4.64 -13.41 -9.50
N GLY A 372 4.64 -13.13 -10.80
CA GLY A 372 4.49 -14.16 -11.84
C GLY A 372 3.05 -14.39 -12.31
N MET A 373 2.07 -13.80 -11.64
CA MET A 373 0.66 -13.80 -12.07
C MET A 373 0.32 -12.57 -12.91
N GLY A 374 -0.85 -12.58 -13.55
CA GLY A 374 -1.31 -11.53 -14.47
C GLY A 374 -2.23 -10.53 -13.79
N LYS A 375 -3.53 -10.83 -13.80
CA LYS A 375 -4.61 -10.08 -13.15
C LYS A 375 -5.71 -11.06 -12.74
N GLY A 376 -6.32 -10.86 -11.59
CA GLY A 376 -7.38 -11.76 -11.14
C GLY A 376 -8.05 -11.35 -9.85
N GLU A 377 -8.72 -12.32 -9.26
CA GLU A 377 -9.21 -12.30 -7.88
C GLU A 377 -8.79 -13.59 -7.20
N ALA A 378 -8.55 -13.52 -5.89
CA ALA A 378 -8.12 -14.67 -5.10
C ALA A 378 -8.97 -14.81 -3.83
N TRP A 379 -9.09 -16.06 -3.38
CA TRP A 379 -9.82 -16.46 -2.20
C TRP A 379 -8.98 -17.40 -1.35
N VAL A 380 -9.09 -17.24 -0.03
CA VAL A 380 -8.52 -18.16 0.96
C VAL A 380 -9.68 -18.72 1.77
N ASN A 381 -9.85 -20.05 1.77
CA ASN A 381 -10.97 -20.73 2.42
C ASN A 381 -12.35 -20.14 2.05
N GLY A 382 -12.53 -19.78 0.77
CA GLY A 382 -13.76 -19.18 0.25
C GLY A 382 -13.94 -17.68 0.55
N GLN A 383 -13.04 -17.06 1.32
CA GLN A 383 -13.07 -15.63 1.61
C GLN A 383 -12.22 -14.87 0.61
N SER A 384 -12.81 -13.89 -0.09
CA SER A 384 -12.07 -13.09 -1.08
C SER A 384 -11.04 -12.20 -0.38
N ILE A 385 -9.78 -12.33 -0.82
CA ILE A 385 -8.68 -11.44 -0.40
C ILE A 385 -8.53 -10.23 -1.36
N GLY A 386 -9.46 -10.11 -2.31
CA GLY A 386 -9.54 -9.00 -3.26
C GLY A 386 -8.85 -9.29 -4.60
N ARG A 387 -8.87 -8.26 -5.46
CA ARG A 387 -8.28 -8.32 -6.80
C ARG A 387 -6.76 -8.34 -6.70
N TYR A 388 -6.09 -9.13 -7.53
CA TYR A 388 -4.65 -9.01 -7.73
C TYR A 388 -4.34 -8.50 -9.13
N TRP A 389 -3.33 -7.63 -9.26
CA TRP A 389 -2.86 -7.12 -10.54
C TRP A 389 -1.36 -6.72 -10.52
N PRO A 390 -0.44 -7.67 -10.26
CA PRO A 390 1.00 -7.41 -10.17
C PRO A 390 1.62 -6.95 -11.50
N THR A 391 0.98 -7.22 -12.64
CA THR A 391 1.42 -6.71 -13.95
C THR A 391 1.03 -5.25 -14.20
N ASN A 392 0.22 -4.63 -13.34
CA ASN A 392 -0.09 -3.21 -13.43
C ASN A 392 1.07 -2.39 -12.84
N ILE A 393 1.97 -1.96 -13.70
CA ILE A 393 3.18 -1.23 -13.33
C ILE A 393 2.86 0.23 -13.02
N ALA A 394 3.42 0.74 -11.92
CA ALA A 394 3.35 2.15 -11.54
C ALA A 394 4.03 3.03 -12.60
N PRO A 395 3.66 4.32 -12.74
CA PRO A 395 4.31 5.23 -13.68
C PRO A 395 5.84 5.19 -13.55
N GLN A 396 6.54 5.35 -14.66
CA GLN A 396 8.01 5.31 -14.69
C GLN A 396 8.65 6.55 -14.04
N SER A 397 7.90 7.64 -13.90
CA SER A 397 8.36 8.93 -13.38
C SER A 397 7.44 9.46 -12.28
N GLY A 398 7.91 10.48 -11.54
CA GLY A 398 7.18 11.11 -10.44
C GLY A 398 7.75 10.78 -9.06
N CYS A 399 8.47 9.67 -8.94
CA CYS A 399 9.14 9.30 -7.69
C CYS A 399 10.42 10.10 -7.45
N VAL A 400 10.76 10.25 -6.18
CA VAL A 400 11.95 10.98 -5.72
C VAL A 400 12.93 10.04 -5.03
N ASN A 401 14.23 10.28 -5.21
CA ASN A 401 15.29 9.48 -4.56
C ASN A 401 15.42 9.82 -3.07
N SER A 402 15.04 11.04 -2.68
CA SER A 402 14.99 11.47 -1.27
C SER A 402 13.79 12.36 -1.07
N CYS A 403 13.21 12.33 0.14
CA CYS A 403 12.13 13.23 0.52
C CYS A 403 12.50 13.97 1.80
N ASN A 404 12.13 15.25 1.88
CA ASN A 404 12.34 16.09 3.06
C ASN A 404 10.99 16.51 3.64
N TYR A 405 10.85 16.46 4.97
CA TYR A 405 9.65 16.89 5.69
C TYR A 405 9.40 18.40 5.52
N ARG A 406 10.46 19.19 5.29
CA ARG A 406 10.39 20.66 5.22
C ARG A 406 9.58 21.15 4.03
N GLY A 407 8.83 22.23 4.25
CA GLY A 407 7.99 22.89 3.25
C GLY A 407 6.65 22.19 2.98
N PRO A 408 5.80 22.80 2.14
CA PRO A 408 4.47 22.27 1.82
C PRO A 408 4.51 20.81 1.36
N TYR A 409 3.48 20.04 1.69
CA TYR A 409 3.33 18.64 1.27
C TYR A 409 2.29 18.51 0.16
N SER A 410 2.55 17.63 -0.79
CA SER A 410 1.59 17.14 -1.80
C SER A 410 1.70 15.63 -1.89
N ALA A 411 0.66 14.96 -2.42
CA ALA A 411 0.66 13.50 -2.60
C ALA A 411 1.81 13.00 -3.50
N SER A 412 2.39 13.87 -4.35
CA SER A 412 3.54 13.55 -5.20
C SER A 412 4.91 13.76 -4.53
N LYS A 413 4.97 14.51 -3.41
CA LYS A 413 6.25 14.98 -2.83
C LYS A 413 7.20 13.84 -2.42
N CYS A 414 6.66 12.74 -1.89
CA CYS A 414 7.44 11.60 -1.41
C CYS A 414 7.09 10.28 -2.12
N GLN A 415 6.68 10.32 -3.38
CA GLN A 415 6.35 9.11 -4.14
C GLN A 415 7.57 8.18 -4.29
N LYS A 416 7.32 6.87 -4.21
CA LYS A 416 8.33 5.80 -4.29
C LYS A 416 7.82 4.67 -5.18
N LYS A 417 8.72 3.76 -5.56
CA LYS A 417 8.44 2.52 -6.33
C LYS A 417 7.88 2.74 -7.74
N CYS A 418 8.29 3.82 -8.41
CA CYS A 418 8.00 4.04 -9.83
C CYS A 418 8.61 2.93 -10.70
N GLY A 419 7.93 2.56 -11.77
CA GLY A 419 8.34 1.48 -12.68
C GLY A 419 8.29 0.07 -12.09
N GLN A 420 7.83 -0.09 -10.84
CA GLN A 420 7.59 -1.38 -10.20
C GLN A 420 6.10 -1.74 -10.29
N PRO A 421 5.72 -3.01 -10.11
CA PRO A 421 4.33 -3.39 -9.84
C PRO A 421 3.68 -2.49 -8.78
N SER A 422 2.46 -2.03 -9.06
CA SER A 422 1.70 -1.20 -8.12
C SER A 422 1.41 -1.93 -6.79
N GLN A 423 1.19 -3.24 -6.86
CA GLN A 423 1.04 -4.12 -5.69
C GLN A 423 1.42 -5.57 -6.05
N ILE A 424 2.29 -6.20 -5.27
CA ILE A 424 2.63 -7.63 -5.40
C ILE A 424 2.21 -8.46 -4.17
N LEU A 425 2.13 -7.83 -3.00
CA LEU A 425 1.75 -8.47 -1.74
C LEU A 425 0.29 -8.20 -1.44
N TYR A 426 -0.46 -9.25 -1.16
CA TYR A 426 -1.90 -9.20 -0.93
C TYR A 426 -2.20 -9.81 0.43
N HIS A 427 -2.75 -8.98 1.32
CA HIS A 427 -2.99 -9.31 2.72
C HIS A 427 -3.98 -10.48 2.87
N VAL A 428 -3.59 -11.47 3.67
CA VAL A 428 -4.46 -12.55 4.13
C VAL A 428 -4.68 -12.39 5.63
N PRO A 429 -5.88 -11.99 6.08
CA PRO A 429 -6.19 -11.94 7.50
C PRO A 429 -5.94 -13.29 8.16
N ARG A 430 -5.23 -13.30 9.30
CA ARG A 430 -4.98 -14.52 10.08
C ARG A 430 -6.29 -15.25 10.43
N SER A 431 -7.38 -14.51 10.63
CA SER A 431 -8.71 -15.06 10.90
C SER A 431 -9.36 -15.79 9.72
N PHE A 432 -8.84 -15.66 8.49
CA PHE A 432 -9.29 -16.47 7.35
C PHE A 432 -8.61 -17.84 7.32
N LEU A 433 -7.52 -18.02 8.08
CA LEU A 433 -6.76 -19.26 8.14
C LEU A 433 -7.32 -20.21 9.20
N GLN A 434 -7.26 -21.51 8.90
CA GLN A 434 -7.60 -22.59 9.80
C GLN A 434 -6.33 -23.32 10.26
N PRO A 435 -6.31 -23.96 11.44
CA PRO A 435 -5.20 -24.81 11.83
C PRO A 435 -4.96 -25.93 10.80
N GLY A 436 -3.71 -26.20 10.45
CA GLY A 436 -3.37 -27.25 9.49
C GLY A 436 -3.44 -26.75 8.05
N SER A 437 -4.49 -27.12 7.31
CA SER A 437 -4.58 -26.96 5.84
C SER A 437 -5.63 -25.93 5.43
N ASN A 438 -5.30 -25.10 4.45
CA ASN A 438 -6.14 -24.05 3.88
C ASN A 438 -6.23 -24.21 2.37
N ASP A 439 -7.39 -23.88 1.79
CA ASP A 439 -7.59 -23.79 0.36
C ASP A 439 -7.24 -22.38 -0.14
N ILE A 440 -6.51 -22.32 -1.25
CA ILE A 440 -6.34 -21.11 -2.07
C ILE A 440 -6.99 -21.36 -3.43
N VAL A 441 -7.86 -20.44 -3.84
CA VAL A 441 -8.44 -20.41 -5.19
C VAL A 441 -8.15 -19.06 -5.80
N LEU A 442 -7.84 -19.03 -7.09
CA LEU A 442 -7.66 -17.78 -7.82
C LEU A 442 -8.17 -17.90 -9.25
N PHE A 443 -8.77 -16.83 -9.76
CA PHE A 443 -9.13 -16.68 -11.16
C PHE A 443 -8.08 -15.80 -11.84
N GLU A 444 -7.39 -16.34 -12.85
CA GLU A 444 -6.37 -15.64 -13.64
C GLU A 444 -6.91 -15.21 -15.01
N GLN A 445 -7.04 -13.90 -15.19
CA GLN A 445 -7.65 -13.27 -16.36
C GLN A 445 -6.70 -13.19 -17.57
N PHE A 446 -5.42 -12.86 -17.36
CA PHE A 446 -4.46 -12.56 -18.43
C PHE A 446 -3.45 -13.68 -18.69
N GLY A 447 -3.29 -14.58 -17.73
CA GLY A 447 -2.31 -15.64 -17.76
C GLY A 447 -1.18 -15.35 -16.78
N GLY A 448 -0.75 -16.41 -16.09
CA GLY A 448 0.28 -16.35 -15.07
C GLY A 448 0.85 -17.73 -14.80
N ASP A 449 1.87 -17.77 -13.94
CA ASP A 449 2.52 -18.99 -13.51
C ASP A 449 2.33 -19.18 -12.00
N PRO A 450 1.35 -20.01 -11.58
CA PRO A 450 1.03 -20.16 -10.15
C PRO A 450 2.14 -20.87 -9.38
N SER A 451 3.16 -21.45 -10.04
CA SER A 451 4.34 -21.98 -9.37
C SER A 451 5.24 -20.89 -8.77
N LYS A 452 5.05 -19.62 -9.16
CA LYS A 452 5.81 -18.47 -8.66
C LYS A 452 5.16 -17.78 -7.46
N ILE A 453 3.93 -18.15 -7.14
CA ILE A 453 3.23 -17.64 -5.96
C ILE A 453 4.01 -18.05 -4.72
N SER A 454 4.21 -17.10 -3.79
CA SER A 454 4.82 -17.39 -2.50
C SER A 454 4.05 -16.76 -1.35
N PHE A 455 4.24 -17.29 -0.15
CA PHE A 455 3.63 -16.78 1.05
C PHE A 455 4.67 -16.05 1.87
N THR A 456 4.25 -14.98 2.51
CA THR A 456 5.14 -14.08 3.23
C THR A 456 4.56 -13.75 4.60
N THR A 457 5.43 -13.55 5.57
CA THR A 457 5.06 -12.98 6.87
C THR A 457 5.71 -11.62 7.05
N LYS A 458 4.97 -10.66 7.61
CA LYS A 458 5.49 -9.33 7.90
C LYS A 458 6.15 -9.31 9.27
N GLN A 459 7.45 -9.05 9.30
CA GLN A 459 8.26 -9.10 10.52
C GLN A 459 9.02 -7.80 10.73
N THR A 460 9.27 -7.45 11.99
CA THR A 460 10.20 -6.36 12.32
C THR A 460 11.62 -6.91 12.30
N GLU A 461 12.49 -6.32 11.47
CA GLU A 461 13.88 -6.73 11.29
C GLU A 461 14.82 -6.04 12.28
N SER A 462 14.65 -4.72 12.43
CA SER A 462 15.47 -3.87 13.29
C SER A 462 14.60 -2.79 13.93
N VAL A 463 14.99 -2.37 15.13
CA VAL A 463 14.51 -1.13 15.74
C VAL A 463 15.66 -0.13 15.80
N CYS A 464 15.38 1.11 15.45
CA CYS A 464 16.37 2.17 15.38
C CYS A 464 15.90 3.42 16.12
N ALA A 465 16.80 4.22 16.63
CA ALA A 465 16.45 5.55 17.13
C ALA A 465 17.57 6.55 16.84
N HIS A 466 17.20 7.81 16.67
CA HIS A 466 18.11 8.92 16.38
C HIS A 466 17.70 10.13 17.20
N VAL A 467 18.50 10.49 18.21
CA VAL A 467 18.21 11.60 19.12
C VAL A 467 19.45 12.49 19.23
N SER A 468 19.27 13.80 19.16
CA SER A 468 20.34 14.80 19.31
C SER A 468 20.36 15.46 20.68
N GLU A 469 21.50 16.07 21.03
CA GLU A 469 21.64 16.86 22.27
C GLU A 469 20.67 18.05 22.34
N ASP A 470 20.16 18.50 21.18
CA ASP A 470 19.20 19.61 21.08
C ASP A 470 17.72 19.13 21.19
N HIS A 471 17.46 17.82 21.33
CA HIS A 471 16.09 17.32 21.51
C HIS A 471 15.51 17.68 22.90
N PRO A 472 14.19 17.89 23.01
CA PRO A 472 13.53 18.03 24.30
C PRO A 472 13.52 16.69 25.05
N ASP A 473 13.37 16.78 26.37
CA ASP A 473 13.12 15.62 27.23
C ASP A 473 11.91 14.81 26.72
N GLN A 474 11.96 13.50 26.93
CA GLN A 474 10.87 12.59 26.59
C GLN A 474 9.55 13.05 27.21
N ILE A 475 8.46 13.05 26.42
CA ILE A 475 7.20 13.65 26.86
C ILE A 475 6.61 12.99 28.12
N ASP A 476 6.83 11.69 28.31
CA ASP A 476 6.35 10.95 29.48
C ASP A 476 6.96 11.47 30.80
N SER A 477 8.18 12.02 30.75
CA SER A 477 8.84 12.64 31.91
C SER A 477 8.15 13.93 32.38
N TRP A 478 7.34 14.56 31.52
CA TRP A 478 6.55 15.73 31.85
C TRP A 478 5.21 15.39 32.51
N ILE A 479 4.69 14.20 32.24
CA ILE A 479 3.37 13.74 32.66
C ILE A 479 3.46 12.97 33.99
N SER A 480 4.40 12.03 34.11
CA SER A 480 4.49 11.17 35.31
C SER A 480 5.08 11.91 36.52
N PRO A 481 4.37 11.98 37.68
CA PRO A 481 4.85 12.64 38.89
C PRO A 481 6.18 12.06 39.42
N GLN A 482 6.37 10.74 39.27
CA GLN A 482 7.58 10.03 39.69
C GLN A 482 8.78 10.34 38.79
N GLN A 483 8.56 10.59 37.49
CA GLN A 483 9.61 10.88 36.52
C GLN A 483 9.98 12.37 36.43
N LYS A 484 9.14 13.29 36.96
CA LYS A 484 9.44 14.73 37.03
C LYS A 484 10.73 15.04 37.81
N LEU A 485 11.11 14.19 38.77
CA LEU A 485 12.33 14.31 39.57
C LEU A 485 13.60 13.76 38.88
N GLN A 486 13.45 13.08 37.73
CA GLN A 486 14.53 12.43 36.97
C GLN A 486 14.76 13.05 35.58
N ARG A 487 14.38 14.32 35.36
CA ARG A 487 14.67 15.01 34.09
C ARG A 487 16.18 15.16 33.93
N SER A 488 16.75 14.38 33.02
CA SER A 488 18.19 14.27 32.80
C SER A 488 18.64 14.69 31.41
N GLY A 489 17.78 15.35 30.63
CA GLY A 489 18.05 15.73 29.24
C GLY A 489 17.49 14.72 28.21
N PRO A 490 17.82 14.92 26.92
CA PRO A 490 17.40 14.02 25.85
C PRO A 490 17.90 12.60 26.08
N ALA A 491 17.06 11.62 25.75
CA ALA A 491 17.40 10.21 25.86
C ALA A 491 16.87 9.44 24.66
N LEU A 492 17.68 8.52 24.14
CA LEU A 492 17.28 7.57 23.11
C LEU A 492 16.58 6.40 23.76
N ARG A 493 15.44 5.97 23.20
CA ARG A 493 14.69 4.80 23.67
C ARG A 493 14.54 3.78 22.55
N LEU A 494 14.71 2.51 22.91
CA LEU A 494 14.42 1.36 22.07
C LEU A 494 13.54 0.39 22.85
N GLU A 495 12.61 -0.22 22.15
CA GLU A 495 11.65 -1.20 22.66
C GLU A 495 11.38 -2.24 21.57
N CYS A 496 11.45 -3.52 21.93
CA CYS A 496 11.09 -4.59 21.00
C CYS A 496 9.57 -4.63 20.79
N PRO A 497 9.10 -4.81 19.55
CA PRO A 497 7.70 -4.59 19.20
C PRO A 497 6.75 -5.70 19.69
N LYS A 498 7.26 -6.91 19.98
CA LYS A 498 6.45 -8.04 20.45
C LYS A 498 6.70 -8.32 21.92
N GLU A 499 5.65 -8.72 22.62
CA GLU A 499 5.73 -9.18 24.00
C GLU A 499 6.69 -10.37 24.13
N GLY A 500 7.52 -10.37 25.17
CA GLY A 500 8.52 -11.40 25.42
C GLY A 500 9.83 -11.27 24.63
N GLN A 501 9.88 -10.43 23.59
CA GLN A 501 11.13 -10.17 22.88
C GLN A 501 12.09 -9.32 23.70
N VAL A 502 13.38 -9.59 23.50
CA VAL A 502 14.46 -8.77 24.04
C VAL A 502 15.35 -8.28 22.92
N ILE A 503 16.03 -7.17 23.16
CA ILE A 503 17.07 -6.68 22.27
C ILE A 503 18.21 -7.69 22.30
N SER A 504 18.39 -8.42 21.21
CA SER A 504 19.35 -9.52 21.13
C SER A 504 20.75 -9.06 20.78
N SER A 505 20.86 -7.97 20.02
CA SER A 505 22.13 -7.39 19.62
C SER A 505 21.99 -5.93 19.17
N ILE A 506 23.09 -5.19 19.26
CA ILE A 506 23.24 -3.87 18.65
C ILE A 506 23.97 -4.05 17.31
N LYS A 507 23.31 -3.73 16.21
CA LYS A 507 23.86 -3.79 14.86
C LYS A 507 24.74 -2.59 14.54
N PHE A 508 24.36 -1.41 15.05
CA PHE A 508 25.08 -0.16 14.84
C PHE A 508 24.86 0.79 16.02
N ALA A 509 25.90 1.55 16.39
CA ALA A 509 25.77 2.64 17.35
C ALA A 509 26.81 3.73 17.05
N SER A 510 26.38 4.99 17.09
CA SER A 510 27.26 6.14 16.88
C SER A 510 26.78 7.34 17.70
N PHE A 511 27.71 8.04 18.35
CA PHE A 511 27.45 9.33 19.00
C PHE A 511 28.38 10.38 18.40
N GLY A 512 27.83 11.38 17.70
CA GLY A 512 28.61 12.37 16.97
C GLY A 512 27.80 12.96 15.83
N THR A 513 28.27 12.85 14.59
CA THR A 513 27.58 13.34 13.39
C THR A 513 27.17 12.19 12.44
N PRO A 514 26.44 11.16 12.90
CA PRO A 514 26.05 10.04 12.05
C PRO A 514 25.12 10.48 10.92
N SER A 515 25.10 9.70 9.84
CA SER A 515 24.22 9.93 8.69
C SER A 515 23.53 8.62 8.26
N GLY A 516 22.55 8.73 7.37
CA GLY A 516 21.79 7.58 6.86
C GLY A 516 20.44 7.39 7.56
N THR A 517 19.83 6.23 7.32
CA THR A 517 18.53 5.84 7.88
C THR A 517 18.62 4.47 8.52
N CYS A 518 17.59 4.05 9.25
CA CYS A 518 17.53 2.70 9.85
C CYS A 518 17.85 1.61 8.81
N GLY A 519 18.82 0.75 9.10
CA GLY A 519 19.35 -0.27 8.17
C GLY A 519 20.48 0.21 7.24
N SER A 520 20.81 1.51 7.22
CA SER A 520 21.83 2.10 6.35
C SER A 520 22.62 3.23 7.02
N TYR A 521 22.73 3.19 8.34
CA TYR A 521 23.49 4.19 9.08
C TYR A 521 24.99 4.10 8.80
N SER A 522 25.65 5.26 8.88
CA SER A 522 27.10 5.38 8.79
C SER A 522 27.64 6.32 9.86
N HIS A 523 28.86 6.05 10.30
CA HIS A 523 29.59 6.99 11.15
C HIS A 523 29.90 8.27 10.35
N GLY A 524 29.80 9.42 11.02
CA GLY A 524 30.31 10.67 10.46
C GLY A 524 31.79 10.87 10.76
N GLU A 525 32.32 12.02 10.33
CA GLU A 525 33.68 12.46 10.67
C GLU A 525 33.90 12.56 12.18
N CYS A 526 32.83 12.87 12.93
CA CYS A 526 32.82 12.85 14.37
C CYS A 526 32.04 11.63 14.89
N SER A 527 32.71 10.77 15.66
CA SER A 527 32.09 9.62 16.32
C SER A 527 32.83 9.26 17.61
N SER A 528 32.10 9.03 18.69
CA SER A 528 32.63 8.44 19.92
C SER A 528 32.95 6.95 19.74
N SER A 529 34.07 6.51 20.30
CA SER A 529 34.44 5.09 20.37
C SER A 529 33.68 4.31 21.44
N GLN A 530 32.96 4.99 22.34
CA GLN A 530 32.23 4.37 23.45
C GLN A 530 30.77 4.04 23.11
N ALA A 531 30.23 4.60 22.02
CA ALA A 531 28.80 4.53 21.69
C ALA A 531 28.26 3.10 21.65
N LEU A 532 28.99 2.16 21.04
CA LEU A 532 28.59 0.77 20.93
C LEU A 532 28.57 0.06 22.29
N ALA A 533 29.64 0.20 23.08
CA ALA A 533 29.74 -0.45 24.39
C ALA A 533 28.62 0.00 25.34
N VAL A 534 28.37 1.32 25.39
CA VAL A 534 27.30 1.89 26.22
C VAL A 534 25.92 1.43 25.75
N ALA A 535 25.67 1.37 24.44
CA ALA A 535 24.40 0.87 23.91
C ALA A 535 24.21 -0.63 24.21
N GLN A 536 25.27 -1.43 24.08
CA GLN A 536 25.21 -2.87 24.39
C GLN A 536 24.91 -3.12 25.86
N GLU A 537 25.63 -2.43 26.76
CA GLU A 537 25.45 -2.56 28.21
C GLU A 537 24.04 -2.14 28.65
N ALA A 538 23.48 -1.09 28.05
CA ALA A 538 22.17 -0.58 28.44
C ALA A 538 21.00 -1.36 27.85
N CYS A 539 21.16 -1.98 26.67
CA CYS A 539 20.03 -2.47 25.88
C CYS A 539 20.01 -3.98 25.66
N VAL A 540 21.13 -4.68 25.60
CA VAL A 540 21.12 -6.11 25.27
C VAL A 540 20.51 -6.93 26.41
N GLY A 541 19.61 -7.85 26.08
CA GLY A 541 18.95 -8.75 27.03
C GLY A 541 17.72 -8.17 27.74
N VAL A 542 17.33 -6.94 27.43
CA VAL A 542 16.09 -6.32 27.96
C VAL A 542 15.10 -6.03 26.84
N SER A 543 13.80 -5.99 27.17
CA SER A 543 12.72 -5.70 26.21
C SER A 543 12.66 -4.22 25.79
N SER A 544 13.14 -3.34 26.66
CA SER A 544 13.25 -1.90 26.39
C SER A 544 14.42 -1.29 27.15
N CYS A 545 15.03 -0.24 26.59
CA CYS A 545 16.13 0.48 27.19
C CYS A 545 16.02 2.00 26.94
N SER A 546 16.71 2.78 27.76
CA SER A 546 16.80 4.23 27.62
C SER A 546 18.25 4.67 27.85
N VAL A 547 18.83 5.36 26.88
CA VAL A 547 20.23 5.81 26.92
C VAL A 547 20.27 7.34 26.89
N PRO A 548 20.70 8.02 27.97
CA PRO A 548 20.76 9.48 27.99
C PRO A 548 21.80 10.01 26.99
N VAL A 549 21.42 10.98 26.18
CA VAL A 549 22.22 11.57 25.11
C VAL A 549 22.99 12.76 25.66
N SER A 550 24.24 12.53 26.06
CA SER A 550 25.11 13.61 26.55
C SER A 550 26.58 13.28 26.42
N ALA A 551 27.42 14.32 26.30
CA ALA A 551 28.87 14.17 26.35
C ALA A 551 29.41 13.55 27.65
N LYS A 552 28.62 13.55 28.74
CA LYS A 552 28.99 12.87 30.00
C LYS A 552 29.06 11.35 29.83
N ASN A 553 28.21 10.78 28.98
CA ASN A 553 28.09 9.33 28.78
C ASN A 553 28.98 8.81 27.66
N PHE A 554 29.27 9.64 26.66
CA PHE A 554 29.95 9.22 25.43
C PHE A 554 31.26 9.98 25.15
N GLY A 555 31.63 10.94 26.00
CA GLY A 555 32.68 11.91 25.70
C GLY A 555 32.22 13.00 24.72
N ASP A 556 33.12 13.94 24.43
CA ASP A 556 32.90 15.02 23.46
C ASP A 556 33.78 14.80 22.22
N PRO A 557 33.33 13.98 21.24
CA PRO A 557 34.15 13.64 20.06
C PRO A 557 34.37 14.82 19.11
N CYS A 558 33.59 15.91 19.23
CA CYS A 558 33.74 17.12 18.42
C CYS A 558 33.17 18.35 19.14
N ARG A 559 34.06 19.14 19.77
CA ARG A 559 33.67 20.35 20.51
C ARG A 559 32.95 21.37 19.61
N GLY A 560 31.88 21.96 20.14
CA GLY A 560 31.10 23.01 19.46
C GLY A 560 30.13 22.51 18.39
N VAL A 561 30.12 21.22 18.08
CA VAL A 561 29.15 20.58 17.17
C VAL A 561 28.08 19.89 18.00
N THR A 562 26.80 20.04 17.64
CA THR A 562 25.69 19.28 18.24
C THR A 562 25.83 17.81 17.84
N LYS A 563 25.91 16.91 18.81
CA LYS A 563 25.99 15.47 18.55
C LYS A 563 24.61 14.83 18.52
N SER A 564 24.53 13.71 17.82
CA SER A 564 23.39 12.81 17.88
C SER A 564 23.83 11.39 18.20
N LEU A 565 23.06 10.73 19.05
CA LEU A 565 23.12 9.29 19.26
C LEU A 565 22.19 8.61 18.26
N VAL A 566 22.75 7.65 17.52
CA VAL A 566 22.01 6.73 16.67
C VAL A 566 22.31 5.31 17.12
N VAL A 567 21.28 4.49 17.28
CA VAL A 567 21.41 3.07 17.61
C VAL A 567 20.46 2.28 16.71
N GLU A 568 20.95 1.18 16.14
CA GLU A 568 20.17 0.13 15.47
C GLU A 568 20.35 -1.18 16.22
N ALA A 569 19.25 -1.85 16.53
CA ALA A 569 19.21 -3.06 17.31
C ALA A 569 18.33 -4.14 16.66
N ALA A 570 18.68 -5.40 16.88
CA ALA A 570 17.86 -6.55 16.55
C ALA A 570 17.04 -6.99 17.77
N CYS A 571 15.83 -7.49 17.53
CA CYS A 571 14.98 -8.12 18.54
C CYS A 571 14.81 -9.60 18.21
N SER A 572 14.81 -10.47 19.22
CA SER A 572 14.48 -11.89 19.07
C SER A 572 13.47 -12.34 20.09
#